data_AF-A0AAP0B4V4-F1
#
_entry.id   AF-A0AAP0B4V4-F1
#
_cell.length_a   1.000
_cell.length_b   1.000
_cell.length_c   1.000
_cell.angle_alpha   90.00
_cell.angle_beta   90.00
_cell.angle_gamma   90.00
#
_symmetry.space_group_name_H-M   'P 1'
#
loop_
_entity.id
_entity.type
_entity.pdbx_description
1 polymer ?
#
loop_
_entity_poly.entity_id
_entity_poly.type
_entity_poly.pdbx_seq_one_letter_code
_entity_poly.pdbx_strand_id
1 'polypeptide(L)'
;MSGVWRFKNGVVRLVENPGSEESSTMKRKALLHTPTNELIRSYSSLERKLGGLGWERYYEDPELLQFHKPASIDLISLPLHFARFSSIHMYDIVLKNRDFFRVVDL
;
A
#
# COMPACT_ATOMS: atom_id res chain seq x y z
N MET A 1 -4.63 18.43 1.92
CA MET A 1 -3.90 18.74 3.17
C MET A 1 -4.86 19.47 4.11
N SER A 2 -5.76 18.74 4.80
CA SER A 2 -6.58 19.33 5.87
C SER A 2 -6.74 18.35 7.02
N GLY A 3 -6.05 18.63 8.12
CA GLY A 3 -6.22 18.00 9.41
C GLY A 3 -5.81 19.01 10.47
N VAL A 4 -6.61 19.17 11.52
CA VAL A 4 -6.28 20.08 12.62
C VAL A 4 -5.43 19.31 13.62
N TRP A 5 -4.20 19.76 13.83
CA TRP A 5 -3.35 19.23 14.90
C TRP A 5 -4.01 19.54 16.25
N ARG A 6 -4.25 18.51 17.05
CA ARG A 6 -4.78 18.68 18.40
C ARG A 6 -3.79 18.18 19.43
N PHE A 7 -3.46 19.05 20.37
CA PHE A 7 -2.61 18.72 21.49
C PHE A 7 -3.49 18.30 22.67
N LYS A 8 -3.27 17.10 23.20
CA LYS A 8 -3.91 16.66 24.46
C LYS A 8 -2.94 15.78 25.24
N ASN A 9 -2.67 16.16 26.48
CA ASN A 9 -1.84 15.41 27.44
C ASN A 9 -0.40 15.12 26.96
N GLY A 10 0.27 16.11 26.37
CA GLY A 10 1.68 15.99 25.97
C GLY A 10 1.92 15.20 24.67
N VAL A 11 0.89 14.59 24.10
CA VAL A 11 0.99 13.84 22.84
C VAL A 11 0.27 14.60 21.73
N VAL A 12 0.98 14.83 20.63
CA VAL A 12 0.42 15.37 19.39
C VAL A 12 -0.26 14.22 18.66
N ARG A 13 -1.57 14.30 18.43
CA ARG A 13 -2.29 13.39 17.54
C ARG A 13 -2.91 14.19 16.40
N LEU A 14 -2.65 13.77 15.16
CA LEU A 14 -3.39 14.27 14.02
C LEU A 14 -4.82 13.74 14.12
N VAL A 15 -5.79 14.64 14.26
CA VAL A 15 -7.19 14.23 14.24
C VAL A 15 -7.68 14.37 12.82
N GLU A 16 -7.96 13.22 12.19
CA GLU A 16 -8.62 13.16 10.90
C GLU A 16 -10.06 13.65 11.08
N ASN A 17 -10.48 14.62 10.28
CA ASN A 17 -11.85 15.10 10.29
C ASN A 17 -12.76 13.98 9.74
N PRO A 18 -13.86 13.62 10.40
CA PRO A 18 -14.81 12.61 9.91
C PRO A 18 -15.61 13.06 8.66
N GLY A 19 -15.18 14.15 8.00
CA GLY A 19 -15.71 14.65 6.73
C GLY A 19 -14.73 14.52 5.56
N SER A 20 -13.59 13.83 5.71
CA SER A 20 -12.68 13.56 4.59
C SER A 20 -12.98 12.24 3.86
N GLU A 21 -14.25 11.85 3.81
CA GLU A 21 -14.75 10.90 2.80
C GLU A 21 -15.02 11.61 1.45
N GLU A 22 -14.85 12.95 1.39
CA GLU A 22 -15.04 13.77 0.20
C GLU A 22 -13.70 14.36 -0.30
N SER A 23 -12.91 13.54 -1.00
CA SER A 23 -12.16 14.03 -2.17
C SER A 23 -12.32 13.04 -3.32
N SER A 24 -13.58 12.83 -3.68
CA SER A 24 -14.12 12.10 -4.83
C SER A 24 -13.56 12.53 -6.21
N THR A 25 -12.43 13.25 -6.25
CA THR A 25 -11.71 13.75 -7.43
C THR A 25 -10.18 13.69 -7.29
N MET A 26 -9.61 13.14 -6.21
CA MET A 26 -8.21 12.67 -6.28
C MET A 26 -8.18 11.49 -7.23
N LYS A 27 -7.71 11.73 -8.47
CA LYS A 27 -7.51 10.74 -9.53
C LYS A 27 -7.25 9.36 -8.95
N ARG A 28 -8.18 8.43 -9.18
CA ARG A 28 -8.17 7.13 -8.51
C ARG A 28 -6.85 6.47 -8.86
N LYS A 29 -5.95 6.30 -7.89
CA LYS A 29 -4.63 5.71 -8.15
C LYS A 29 -4.75 4.21 -8.33
N ALA A 30 -3.90 3.64 -9.16
CA ALA A 30 -3.74 2.20 -9.30
C ALA A 30 -2.27 1.80 -9.36
N LEU A 31 -1.99 0.59 -8.89
CA LEU A 31 -0.68 -0.03 -9.00
C LEU A 31 -0.61 -0.79 -10.33
N LEU A 32 0.34 -0.40 -11.18
CA LEU A 32 0.63 -1.02 -12.47
C LEU A 32 1.88 -1.88 -12.35
N HIS A 33 1.83 -3.12 -12.81
CA HIS A 33 3.02 -3.94 -13.04
C HIS A 33 3.57 -3.63 -14.43
N THR A 34 4.71 -2.94 -14.47
CA THR A 34 5.31 -2.36 -15.68
C THR A 34 5.61 -3.40 -16.76
N PRO A 35 6.24 -4.57 -16.46
CA PRO A 35 6.59 -5.55 -17.50
C PRO A 35 5.40 -6.15 -18.24
N THR A 36 4.24 -6.29 -17.57
CA THR A 36 3.04 -6.89 -18.18
C THR A 36 1.95 -5.88 -18.50
N ASN A 37 2.19 -4.60 -18.22
CA ASN A 37 1.20 -3.53 -18.32
C ASN A 37 -0.16 -3.86 -17.67
N GLU A 38 -0.12 -4.59 -16.54
CA GLU A 38 -1.32 -5.10 -15.86
C GLU A 38 -1.58 -4.29 -14.58
N LEU A 39 -2.81 -3.81 -14.42
CA LEU A 39 -3.25 -3.18 -13.17
C LEU A 39 -3.51 -4.25 -12.11
N ILE A 40 -2.94 -4.04 -10.92
CA ILE A 40 -3.18 -4.89 -9.77
C ILE A 40 -4.59 -4.60 -9.22
N ARG A 41 -5.46 -5.61 -9.30
CA ARG A 41 -6.87 -5.54 -8.85
C ARG A 41 -7.21 -6.50 -7.72
N SER A 42 -6.26 -7.31 -7.26
CA SER A 42 -6.42 -8.25 -6.14
C SER A 42 -5.08 -8.62 -5.53
N TYR A 43 -5.08 -9.10 -4.28
CA TYR A 43 -3.87 -9.62 -3.65
C TYR A 43 -3.34 -10.87 -4.33
N SER A 44 -4.20 -11.71 -4.91
CA SER A 44 -3.73 -12.89 -5.66
C SER A 44 -2.92 -12.50 -6.90
N SER A 45 -3.28 -11.42 -7.61
CA SER A 45 -2.47 -10.92 -8.72
C SER A 45 -1.15 -10.31 -8.20
N LEU A 46 -1.21 -9.49 -7.14
CA LEU A 46 -0.03 -8.88 -6.54
C LEU A 46 0.99 -9.91 -6.04
N GLU A 47 0.51 -10.91 -5.29
CA GLU A 47 1.32 -11.99 -4.72
C GLU A 47 2.04 -12.79 -5.80
N ARG A 48 1.37 -13.08 -6.93
CA ARG A 48 2.02 -13.76 -8.05
C ARG A 48 3.17 -12.92 -8.62
N LYS A 49 2.97 -11.61 -8.79
CA LYS A 49 4.03 -10.72 -9.30
C LYS A 49 5.18 -10.60 -8.30
N LEU A 50 4.88 -10.33 -7.03
CA LEU A 50 5.88 -10.24 -5.97
C LEU A 50 6.65 -11.57 -5.79
N GLY A 51 5.96 -12.71 -5.84
CA GLY A 51 6.59 -14.03 -5.80
C GLY A 51 7.54 -14.28 -6.97
N GLY A 52 7.18 -13.82 -8.18
CA GLY A 52 8.09 -13.84 -9.34
C GLY A 52 9.33 -12.95 -9.16
N LEU A 53 9.27 -11.95 -8.28
CA LEU A 53 10.41 -11.14 -7.87
C LEU A 53 11.12 -11.72 -6.63
N GLY A 54 10.71 -12.88 -6.11
CA GLY A 54 11.31 -13.55 -4.96
C GLY A 54 10.91 -12.97 -3.60
N TRP A 55 9.70 -12.39 -3.50
CA TRP A 55 9.07 -12.08 -2.21
C TRP A 55 8.31 -13.30 -1.70
N GLU A 56 8.30 -13.46 -0.38
CA GLU A 56 7.67 -14.61 0.27
C GLU A 56 6.69 -14.15 1.35
N ARG A 57 5.65 -14.96 1.59
CA ARG A 57 4.66 -14.69 2.63
C ARG A 57 5.29 -14.69 4.01
N TYR A 58 4.89 -13.69 4.81
CA TYR A 58 5.28 -13.55 6.19
C TYR A 58 4.01 -13.54 7.06
N TYR A 59 3.97 -14.36 8.11
CA TYR A 59 2.75 -14.71 8.85
C TYR A 59 2.78 -14.29 10.33
N GLU A 60 3.51 -13.23 10.67
CA GLU A 60 3.63 -12.81 12.07
C GLU A 60 2.34 -12.18 12.61
N ASP A 61 1.64 -11.38 11.78
CA ASP A 61 0.39 -10.72 12.16
C ASP A 61 -0.79 -11.28 11.34
N PRO A 62 -1.78 -11.95 11.97
CA PRO A 62 -2.95 -12.50 11.27
C PRO A 62 -3.92 -11.42 10.74
N GLU A 63 -3.83 -10.18 11.21
CA GLU A 63 -4.65 -9.05 10.72
C GLU A 63 -4.05 -8.37 9.48
N LEU A 64 -2.83 -8.75 9.10
CA LEU A 64 -2.08 -8.18 7.98
C LEU A 64 -1.73 -9.21 6.92
N LEU A 65 -1.43 -8.68 5.75
CA LEU A 65 -1.05 -9.41 4.56
C LEU A 65 0.40 -8.99 4.27
N GLN A 66 1.36 -9.74 4.82
CA GLN A 66 2.78 -9.36 4.79
C GLN A 66 3.61 -10.20 3.83
N PHE A 67 4.62 -9.54 3.25
CA PHE A 67 5.65 -10.19 2.44
C PHE A 67 7.02 -9.74 2.89
N HIS A 68 7.94 -10.69 3.04
CA HIS A 68 9.34 -10.42 3.32
C HIS A 68 10.19 -10.81 2.12
N LYS A 69 11.37 -10.20 2.02
CA LYS A 69 12.32 -10.43 0.94
C LYS A 69 13.59 -11.04 1.53
N PRO A 70 13.80 -12.37 1.47
CA PRO A 70 14.85 -13.06 2.22
C PRO A 70 16.28 -12.50 2.07
N ALA A 71 16.60 -11.95 0.90
CA ALA A 71 17.90 -11.36 0.61
C ALA A 71 18.07 -9.90 1.12
N SER A 72 17.09 -9.37 1.84
CA SER A 72 17.05 -7.98 2.32
C SER A 72 16.30 -7.89 3.65
N ILE A 73 16.31 -6.69 4.25
CA ILE A 73 15.49 -6.38 5.44
C ILE A 73 14.09 -5.86 5.08
N ASP A 74 13.72 -5.88 3.80
CA ASP A 74 12.48 -5.26 3.35
C ASP A 74 11.25 -6.11 3.70
N LEU A 75 10.22 -5.42 4.17
CA LEU A 75 8.91 -5.95 4.51
C LEU A 75 7.81 -5.09 3.88
N ILE A 76 6.91 -5.70 3.13
CA ILE A 76 5.68 -5.07 2.64
C ILE A 76 4.55 -5.48 3.57
N SER A 77 3.83 -4.52 4.14
CA SER A 77 2.67 -4.76 5.01
C SER A 77 1.41 -4.17 4.39
N LEU A 78 0.43 -5.03 4.09
CA LEU A 78 -0.83 -4.65 3.45
C LEU A 78 -2.01 -4.99 4.38
N PRO A 79 -3.15 -4.30 4.26
CA PRO A 79 -4.35 -4.69 4.98
C PRO A 79 -4.83 -6.05 4.49
N LEU A 80 -5.53 -6.81 5.34
CA LEU A 80 -6.03 -8.13 4.97
C LEU A 80 -7.00 -8.11 3.78
N HIS A 81 -7.81 -7.04 3.68
CA HIS A 81 -8.81 -6.87 2.62
C HIS A 81 -8.38 -5.85 1.58
N PHE A 82 -8.42 -6.25 0.30
CA PHE A 82 -8.00 -5.41 -0.82
C PHE A 82 -8.81 -4.11 -0.95
N ALA A 83 -10.04 -4.07 -0.44
CA ALA A 83 -10.85 -2.85 -0.39
C ALA A 83 -10.18 -1.70 0.41
N ARG A 84 -9.27 -2.04 1.33
CA ARG A 84 -8.49 -1.07 2.12
C ARG A 84 -7.13 -0.74 1.50
N PHE A 85 -6.80 -1.31 0.33
CA PHE A 85 -5.54 -1.09 -0.36
C PHE A 85 -5.48 0.33 -0.95
N SER A 86 -4.87 1.24 -0.21
CA SER A 86 -4.67 2.65 -0.59
C SER A 86 -3.30 2.93 -1.23
N SER A 87 -3.12 4.17 -1.71
CA SER A 87 -1.88 4.66 -2.33
C SER A 87 -0.64 4.55 -1.44
N ILE A 88 -0.78 4.64 -0.12
CA ILE A 88 0.33 4.46 0.83
C ILE A 88 0.98 3.10 0.61
N HIS A 89 0.17 2.04 0.55
CA HIS A 89 0.64 0.69 0.29
C HIS A 89 1.21 0.52 -1.12
N MET A 90 0.61 1.18 -2.11
CA MET A 90 1.11 1.15 -3.50
C MET A 90 2.52 1.75 -3.60
N TYR A 91 2.75 2.90 -2.97
CA TYR A 91 4.07 3.55 -2.98
C TYR A 91 5.12 2.76 -2.21
N ASP A 92 4.74 2.09 -1.11
CA ASP A 92 5.65 1.19 -0.40
C ASP A 92 6.16 0.06 -1.32
N ILE A 93 5.26 -0.58 -2.07
CA ILE A 93 5.60 -1.61 -3.06
C ILE A 93 6.52 -1.03 -4.15
N VAL A 94 6.21 0.17 -4.67
CA VAL A 94 7.02 0.83 -5.71
C VAL A 94 8.42 1.15 -5.21
N LEU A 95 8.57 1.67 -3.99
CA LEU A 95 9.89 1.99 -3.44
C LEU A 95 10.78 0.76 -3.35
N LYS A 96 10.20 -0.39 -2.98
CA LYS A 96 10.92 -1.66 -2.84
C LYS A 96 11.11 -2.43 -4.16
N ASN A 97 10.37 -2.07 -5.21
CA ASN A 97 10.35 -2.79 -6.49
C ASN A 97 10.28 -1.82 -7.68
N ARG A 98 11.12 -0.78 -7.66
CA ARG A 98 11.00 0.42 -8.51
C ARG A 98 10.98 0.14 -10.01
N ASP A 99 11.67 -0.90 -10.45
CA ASP A 99 11.75 -1.26 -11.87
C ASP A 99 10.53 -2.04 -12.36
N PHE A 100 9.74 -2.60 -11.43
CA PHE A 100 8.64 -3.52 -11.74
C PHE A 100 7.27 -2.89 -11.55
N PHE A 101 7.13 -1.89 -10.69
CA PHE A 101 5.84 -1.29 -10.38
C PHE A 101 5.84 0.23 -10.50
N ARG A 102 4.68 0.78 -10.85
CA ARG A 102 4.41 2.22 -10.84
C ARG A 102 3.00 2.50 -10.33
N VAL A 103 2.82 3.68 -9.73
CA VAL A 103 1.49 4.20 -9.43
C VAL A 103 1.03 5.08 -10.58
N VAL A 104 -0.14 4.79 -11.13
CA VAL A 104 -0.76 5.53 -12.23
C VAL A 104 -2.08 6.15 -11.79
N ASP A 105 -2.50 7.20 -12.49
CA ASP A 105 -3.87 7.73 -12.41
C ASP A 105 -4.80 6.85 -13.24
N LEU A 106 -5.98 6.52 -12.70
CA LEU A 106 -7.11 5.95 -13.45
C LEU A 106 -8.07 7.04 -13.93
#